data_AF-A0AAW7IHE7-F1
#
_entry.id   AF-A0AAW7IHE7-F1
#
_cell.length_a   1.000
_cell.length_b   1.000
_cell.length_c   1.000
_cell.angle_alpha   90.00
_cell.angle_beta   90.00
_cell.angle_gamma   90.00
#
_symmetry.space_group_name_H-M   'P 1'
#
loop_
_entity.id
_entity.type
_entity.pdbx_description
1 polymer ?
#
loop_
_entity_poly.entity_id
_entity_poly.type
_entity_poly.pdbx_seq_one_letter_code
_entity_poly.pdbx_strand_id
1 'polypeptide(L)'
;MRGIVLLNPNYNIGDLHANESFAIQKIVTDKYIDENNISPVILNPYQIHPYYTIPHELLFNLQNRKKCQIDCLVLHSLATIERFIYIYPEKWLELCGYFKETISVATQTPVRKYEAN
;
A
#
# COMPACT_ATOMS: atom_id res chain seq x y z
N MET A 1 15.05 -6.41 -2.43
CA MET A 1 14.40 -5.32 -3.23
C MET A 1 14.18 -4.12 -2.32
N ARG A 2 14.13 -2.88 -2.82
CA ARG A 2 13.84 -1.68 -2.04
C ARG A 2 12.35 -1.33 -2.17
N GLY A 3 11.61 -1.34 -1.07
CA GLY A 3 10.16 -1.19 -1.09
C GLY A 3 9.64 -0.04 -0.24
N ILE A 4 8.50 0.51 -0.61
CA ILE A 4 7.70 1.38 0.26
C ILE A 4 6.37 0.69 0.53
N VAL A 5 5.91 0.73 1.77
CA VAL A 5 4.59 0.23 2.17
C VAL A 5 3.60 1.38 2.19
N LEU A 6 2.42 1.16 1.61
CA LEU A 6 1.28 2.06 1.71
C LEU A 6 0.06 1.27 2.22
N LEU A 7 -0.43 1.66 3.41
CA LEU A 7 -1.58 1.06 4.08
C LEU A 7 -2.74 2.06 4.11
N ASN A 8 -3.97 1.58 4.31
CA ASN A 8 -5.14 2.45 4.44
C ASN A 8 -5.85 2.20 5.78
N PRO A 9 -5.71 3.10 6.78
CA PRO A 9 -6.38 2.96 8.07
C PRO A 9 -7.91 3.08 7.99
N ASN A 10 -8.44 3.62 6.88
CA ASN A 10 -9.87 3.79 6.65
C ASN A 10 -10.49 2.64 5.82
N TYR A 11 -9.70 1.63 5.46
CA TYR A 11 -10.20 0.47 4.73
C TYR A 11 -10.61 -0.64 5.70
N ASN A 12 -11.87 -1.07 5.62
CA ASN A 12 -12.38 -2.21 6.38
C ASN A 12 -12.30 -3.49 5.56
N ILE A 13 -11.73 -4.54 6.14
CA ILE A 13 -11.67 -5.88 5.55
C ILE A 13 -12.95 -6.63 5.97
N GLY A 14 -13.89 -6.78 5.05
CA GLY A 14 -15.20 -7.37 5.36
C GLY A 14 -15.93 -6.58 6.44
N ASP A 15 -16.44 -7.27 7.45
CA ASP A 15 -17.20 -6.68 8.56
C ASP A 15 -16.30 -6.28 9.76
N LEU A 16 -14.98 -6.33 9.62
CA LEU A 16 -14.05 -6.00 10.69
C LEU A 16 -14.02 -4.50 10.99
N HIS A 17 -13.72 -4.16 12.24
CA HIS A 17 -13.49 -2.76 12.62
C HIS A 17 -12.22 -2.21 11.96
N ALA A 18 -12.14 -0.88 11.81
CA ALA A 18 -11.02 -0.20 11.16
C ALA A 18 -9.66 -0.55 11.81
N ASN A 19 -9.59 -0.61 13.13
CA ASN A 19 -8.36 -0.94 13.85
C ASN A 19 -7.91 -2.39 13.60
N GLU A 20 -8.84 -3.34 13.56
CA GLU A 20 -8.56 -4.75 13.28
C GLU A 20 -8.13 -4.92 11.83
N SER A 21 -8.84 -4.27 10.90
CA SER A 21 -8.50 -4.25 9.48
C SER A 21 -7.11 -3.69 9.25
N PHE A 22 -6.77 -2.58 9.91
CA PHE A 22 -5.44 -1.97 9.80
C PHE A 22 -4.35 -2.86 10.42
N ALA A 23 -4.63 -3.52 11.54
CA ALA A 23 -3.70 -4.48 12.14
C ALA A 23 -3.42 -5.66 11.19
N ILE A 24 -4.45 -6.20 10.53
CA ILE A 24 -4.30 -7.26 9.52
C ILE A 24 -3.49 -6.77 8.33
N GLN A 25 -3.80 -5.57 7.80
CA GLN A 25 -3.03 -4.97 6.71
C GLN A 25 -1.54 -4.96 7.04
N LYS A 26 -1.19 -4.45 8.23
CA LYS A 26 0.19 -4.38 8.72
C LYS A 26 0.84 -5.76 8.86
N ILE A 27 0.19 -6.70 9.56
CA ILE A 27 0.74 -8.05 9.80
C ILE A 27 1.03 -8.76 8.47
N VAL A 28 0.11 -8.68 7.52
CA VAL A 28 0.24 -9.36 6.22
C VAL A 28 1.34 -8.70 5.38
N THR A 29 1.42 -7.36 5.33
CA THR A 29 2.48 -6.68 4.58
C THR A 29 3.84 -6.88 5.21
N ASP A 30 3.95 -6.81 6.54
CA ASP A 30 5.21 -7.00 7.27
C ASP A 30 5.76 -8.42 7.01
N LYS A 31 4.90 -9.43 7.13
CA LYS A 31 5.25 -10.82 6.82
C LYS A 31 5.75 -10.98 5.38
N TYR A 32 5.05 -10.38 4.41
CA TYR A 32 5.46 -10.47 3.00
C TYR A 32 6.81 -9.80 2.74
N ILE A 33 7.06 -8.65 3.37
CA ILE A 33 8.33 -7.92 3.27
C ILE A 33 9.48 -8.75 3.80
N ASP A 34 9.30 -9.37 4.97
CA ASP A 34 10.29 -10.24 5.60
C ASP A 34 10.60 -11.46 4.73
N GLU A 35 9.56 -12.17 4.27
CA GLU A 35 9.71 -13.38 3.44
C GLU A 35 10.38 -13.10 2.08
N ASN A 36 10.18 -11.90 1.52
CA ASN A 36 10.73 -11.51 0.21
C ASN A 36 12.00 -10.66 0.30
N ASN A 37 12.57 -10.50 1.50
CA ASN A 37 13.77 -9.68 1.73
C ASN A 37 13.66 -8.27 1.11
N ILE A 38 12.49 -7.64 1.33
CA ILE A 38 12.24 -6.27 0.90
C ILE A 38 12.80 -5.33 1.96
N SER A 39 13.74 -4.48 1.60
CA SER A 39 14.30 -3.45 2.46
C SER A 39 13.40 -2.20 2.42
N PRO A 40 12.75 -1.82 3.54
CA PRO A 40 11.89 -0.65 3.58
C PRO A 40 12.67 0.64 3.31
N VAL A 41 12.10 1.53 2.50
CA VAL A 41 12.65 2.86 2.23
C VAL A 41 11.84 3.91 2.96
N ILE A 42 12.52 4.71 3.78
CA ILE A 42 11.93 5.85 4.48
C ILE A 42 12.37 7.12 3.75
N LEU A 43 11.42 7.84 3.16
CA LEU A 43 11.73 9.11 2.47
C LEU A 43 11.66 10.29 3.42
N ASN A 44 10.72 10.28 4.37
CA ASN A 44 10.54 11.32 5.37
C ASN A 44 11.34 10.95 6.65
N PRO A 45 12.40 11.70 7.02
CA PRO A 45 13.20 11.39 8.20
C PRO A 45 12.43 11.52 9.52
N TYR A 46 11.26 12.17 9.52
CA TYR A 46 10.38 12.32 10.68
C TYR A 46 9.28 11.27 10.74
N GLN A 47 9.29 10.27 9.85
CA GLN A 47 8.28 9.23 9.82
C GLN A 47 8.42 8.29 11.03
N ILE A 48 7.33 8.12 11.77
CA ILE A 48 7.31 7.32 13.02
C ILE A 48 7.22 5.82 12.71
N HIS A 49 6.57 5.47 11.61
CA HIS A 49 6.32 4.07 11.21
C HIS A 49 6.93 3.78 9.84
N PRO A 50 7.40 2.55 9.56
CA PRO A 50 8.01 2.19 8.28
C PRO A 50 6.99 1.99 7.13
N TYR A 51 5.85 2.69 7.18
CA TYR A 51 4.81 2.69 6.16
C TYR A 51 4.17 4.07 6.01
N TYR A 52 3.59 4.34 4.84
CA TYR A 52 2.73 5.49 4.58
C TYR A 52 1.26 5.13 4.75
N THR A 53 0.44 6.13 5.07
CA THR A 53 -1.03 6.01 5.10
C THR A 53 -1.75 7.02 4.22
N ILE A 54 -1.02 8.00 3.67
CA ILE A 54 -1.57 9.10 2.87
C ILE A 54 -0.87 9.08 1.51
N PRO A 55 -1.58 8.71 0.42
CA PRO A 55 -0.97 8.61 -0.91
C PRO A 55 -0.42 9.94 -1.43
N HIS A 56 -1.09 11.06 -1.13
CA HIS A 56 -0.60 12.40 -1.48
C HIS A 56 0.70 12.77 -0.76
N GLU A 57 0.86 12.36 0.50
CA GLU A 57 2.11 12.59 1.25
C GLU A 57 3.25 11.77 0.65
N LEU A 58 2.99 10.50 0.31
CA LEU A 58 3.96 9.66 -0.37
C LEU A 58 4.38 10.27 -1.70
N LEU A 59 3.42 10.68 -2.54
CA LEU A 59 3.71 11.30 -3.83
C LEU A 59 4.55 12.58 -3.67
N PHE A 60 4.18 13.45 -2.72
CA PHE A 60 4.95 14.65 -2.42
C PHE A 60 6.39 14.33 -2.00
N ASN A 61 6.59 13.34 -1.13
CA ASN A 61 7.93 12.94 -0.70
C ASN A 61 8.77 12.34 -1.84
N LEU A 62 8.14 11.62 -2.78
CA LEU A 62 8.78 11.08 -3.97
C LEU A 62 9.24 12.20 -4.92
N GLN A 63 8.38 13.18 -5.20
CA GLN A 63 8.68 14.32 -6.05
C GLN A 63 9.87 15.15 -5.52
N ASN A 64 9.99 15.27 -4.19
CA ASN A 64 11.05 16.06 -3.56
C ASN A 64 12.39 15.32 -3.41
N ARG A 65 12.47 14.04 -3.79
CA ARG A 65 13.70 13.24 -3.68
C ARG A 65 14.45 13.18 -5.01
N LYS A 66 15.69 13.69 -5.03
CA LYS A 66 16.60 13.47 -6.15
C LYS A 66 17.13 12.03 -6.10
N LYS A 67 16.78 11.22 -7.12
CA LYS A 67 17.40 9.93 -7.46
C LYS A 67 17.39 8.86 -6.34
N CYS A 68 16.22 8.51 -5.82
CA CYS A 68 16.07 7.26 -5.06
C CYS A 68 15.46 6.19 -5.98
N GLN A 69 16.23 5.15 -6.32
CA GLN A 69 15.66 3.99 -7.01
C GLN A 69 14.89 3.16 -6.00
N ILE A 70 13.57 3.07 -6.20
CA ILE A 70 12.65 2.27 -5.38
C ILE A 70 12.07 1.20 -6.29
N ASP A 71 12.19 -0.05 -5.88
CA ASP A 71 11.82 -1.18 -6.72
C ASP A 71 10.31 -1.40 -6.69
N CYS A 72 9.69 -1.39 -5.50
CA CYS A 72 8.28 -1.74 -5.38
C CYS A 72 7.49 -0.85 -4.42
N LEU A 73 6.21 -0.65 -4.76
CA LEU A 73 5.18 -0.21 -3.83
C LEU A 73 4.45 -1.45 -3.32
N VAL A 74 4.43 -1.66 -2.01
CA VAL A 74 3.73 -2.77 -1.37
C VAL A 74 2.43 -2.26 -0.77
N LEU A 75 1.32 -2.83 -1.22
CA LEU A 75 -0.03 -2.60 -0.71
C LEU A 75 -0.53 -3.86 -0.02
N HIS A 76 -1.42 -3.70 0.96
CA HIS A 76 -2.20 -4.85 1.43
C HIS A 76 -3.02 -5.45 0.27
N SER A 77 -3.80 -4.62 -0.41
CA SER A 77 -4.51 -5.00 -1.64
C SER A 77 -4.77 -3.77 -2.51
N LEU A 78 -5.07 -3.97 -3.80
CA LEU A 78 -5.54 -2.86 -4.65
C LEU A 78 -6.82 -2.19 -4.11
N ALA A 79 -7.69 -2.94 -3.44
CA ALA A 79 -8.90 -2.40 -2.83
C ALA A 79 -8.60 -1.34 -1.75
N THR A 80 -7.46 -1.46 -1.05
CA THR A 80 -7.06 -0.46 -0.05
C THR A 80 -6.77 0.92 -0.66
N ILE A 81 -6.47 1.00 -1.95
CA ILE A 81 -6.14 2.25 -2.64
C ILE A 81 -7.19 2.65 -3.69
N GLU A 82 -8.21 1.80 -3.92
CA GLU A 82 -9.20 1.97 -4.99
C GLU A 82 -9.90 3.33 -4.99
N ARG A 83 -10.30 3.82 -3.81
CA ARG A 83 -10.91 5.16 -3.69
C ARG A 83 -9.98 6.27 -4.17
N PHE A 84 -8.68 6.17 -3.89
CA PHE A 84 -7.70 7.13 -4.36
C PHE A 84 -7.52 7.05 -5.88
N ILE A 85 -7.46 5.84 -6.44
CA ILE A 85 -7.37 5.61 -7.88
C ILE A 85 -8.59 6.21 -8.60
N TYR A 86 -9.79 6.00 -8.05
CA TYR A 86 -11.03 6.52 -8.61
C TYR A 86 -11.08 8.06 -8.63
N ILE A 87 -10.69 8.70 -7.52
CA ILE A 87 -10.77 10.17 -7.39
C ILE A 87 -9.59 10.85 -8.11
N TYR A 88 -8.40 10.24 -8.10
CA TYR A 88 -7.16 10.83 -8.60
C TYR A 88 -6.37 9.88 -9.51
N PRO A 89 -6.93 9.45 -10.66
CA PRO A 89 -6.31 8.45 -11.53
C PRO A 89 -4.93 8.89 -12.07
N GLU A 90 -4.79 10.17 -12.43
CA GLU A 90 -3.50 10.73 -12.90
C GLU A 90 -2.43 10.71 -11.80
N LYS A 91 -2.82 10.99 -10.55
CA LYS A 91 -1.91 10.95 -9.41
C LYS A 91 -1.51 9.53 -9.04
N TRP A 92 -2.41 8.58 -9.24
CA TRP A 92 -2.06 7.16 -9.11
C TRP A 92 -1.04 6.73 -10.18
N LEU A 93 -1.27 7.10 -11.45
CA LEU A 93 -0.31 6.83 -12.53
C LEU A 93 1.06 7.46 -12.26
N GLU A 94 1.07 8.71 -11.81
CA GLU A 94 2.30 9.42 -11.42
C GLU A 94 3.02 8.68 -10.29
N LEU A 95 2.29 8.27 -9.24
CA LEU A 95 2.84 7.54 -8.10
C LEU A 95 3.45 6.20 -8.54
N CYS A 96 2.74 5.41 -9.36
CA CYS A 96 3.23 4.16 -9.91
C CYS A 96 4.53 4.33 -10.71
N GLY A 97 4.69 5.46 -11.41
CA GLY A 97 5.89 5.75 -12.21
C GLY A 97 7.20 5.84 -11.40
N TYR A 98 7.14 5.97 -10.07
CA TYR A 98 8.32 5.96 -9.21
C TYR A 98 8.81 4.55 -8.85
N PHE A 99 8.05 3.51 -9.16
CA PHE A 99 8.33 2.12 -8.79
C PHE A 99 8.49 1.25 -10.04
N LYS A 100 9.27 0.17 -9.97
CA LYS A 100 9.33 -0.83 -11.05
C LYS A 100 8.04 -1.64 -11.10
N GLU A 101 7.44 -1.88 -9.94
CA GLU A 101 6.20 -2.64 -9.81
C GLU A 101 5.38 -2.22 -8.58
N THR A 102 4.10 -2.55 -8.61
CA THR A 102 3.20 -2.46 -7.46
C THR A 102 2.77 -3.87 -7.06
N ILE A 103 2.97 -4.21 -5.80
CA ILE A 103 2.70 -5.53 -5.23
C ILE A 103 1.46 -5.43 -4.35
N SER A 104 0.51 -6.33 -4.58
CA SER A 104 -0.69 -6.54 -3.75
C SER A 104 -0.52 -7.86 -2.99
N VAL A 105 -0.33 -7.81 -1.68
CA VAL A 105 0.02 -9.02 -0.90
C VAL A 105 -1.18 -9.92 -0.61
N ALA A 106 -2.37 -9.35 -0.46
CA ALA A 106 -3.60 -10.11 -0.41
C ALA A 106 -4.06 -10.38 -1.85
N THR A 107 -4.09 -11.66 -2.23
CA THR A 107 -4.88 -12.11 -3.38
C THR A 107 -6.34 -11.76 -3.09
N GLN A 108 -7.04 -11.17 -4.06
CA GLN A 108 -8.49 -10.97 -3.96
C GLN A 108 -9.13 -12.28 -3.49
N THR A 109 -9.64 -12.31 -2.26
CA THR A 109 -10.47 -13.42 -1.82
C THR A 109 -11.62 -13.48 -2.81
N PRO A 110 -11.85 -14.60 -3.52
CA PRO A 110 -12.95 -14.67 -4.46
C PRO A 110 -14.21 -14.33 -3.68
N VAL A 111 -14.90 -13.27 -4.10
CA VAL A 111 -16.21 -12.90 -3.59
C VAL A 111 -17.03 -14.17 -3.63
N ARG A 112 -17.38 -14.73 -2.46
CA ARG A 112 -18.36 -15.81 -2.39
C ARG A 112 -19.63 -15.21 -2.98
N LYS A 113 -19.93 -15.54 -4.23
CA LYS A 113 -21.25 -15.34 -4.79
C LYS A 113 -22.18 -16.12 -3.87
N TYR A 114 -22.94 -15.40 -3.04
CA TYR A 114 -24.10 -15.99 -2.41
C TYR A 114 -25.04 -16.35 -3.57
N GLU A 115 -25.04 -17.61 -3.95
CA GLU A 115 -26.13 -18.15 -4.75
C GLU A 115 -27.37 -18.07 -3.86
N ALA A 116 -28.30 -17.17 -4.22
CA ALA A 116 -29.62 -17.15 -3.64
C ALA A 116 -30.34 -18.43 -4.10
N ASN A 117 -30.67 -19.30 -3.14
CA ASN A 117 -31.69 -20.34 -3.32
C ASN A 117 -33.08 -19.71 -3.37
#